data_AF-A0AAW9BC02-F1
#
_entry.id   AF-A0AAW9BC02-F1
#
_cell.length_a   1.000
_cell.length_b   1.000
_cell.length_c   1.000
_cell.angle_alpha   90.00
_cell.angle_beta   90.00
_cell.angle_gamma   90.00
#
_symmetry.space_group_name_H-M   'P 1'
#
loop_
_entity.id
_entity.type
_entity.pdbx_description
1 polymer ?
#
loop_
_entity_poly.entity_id
_entity_poly.type
_entity_poly.pdbx_seq_one_letter_code
_entity_poly.pdbx_strand_id
1 'polypeptide(L)'
;MIFALVSLPCLASDDVEDPCKVKGGGVMAGYQCVEKKMESADKELNESYKEAIARIGEEEKALRKTWSQTELVEPFRKAQRAWLKYRDAECEFTGLSSTPSPWQGVQIEECKLRMTLERVEYFNGVYVG
;
A
#
# COMPACT_ATOMS: atom_id res chain seq x y z
N MET A 1 -24.18 -58.59 7.71
CA MET A 1 -23.59 -57.54 6.86
C MET A 1 -23.96 -56.20 7.48
N ILE A 2 -23.01 -55.53 8.16
CA ILE A 2 -23.24 -54.23 8.82
C ILE A 2 -22.83 -53.15 7.82
N PHE A 3 -23.78 -52.31 7.40
CA PHE A 3 -23.51 -51.13 6.57
C PHE A 3 -22.88 -50.04 7.45
N ALA A 4 -21.60 -49.73 7.20
CA ALA A 4 -20.93 -48.59 7.82
C ALA A 4 -21.27 -47.32 7.04
N LEU A 5 -22.01 -46.40 7.66
CA LEU A 5 -22.26 -45.05 7.16
C LEU A 5 -21.01 -44.19 7.40
N VAL A 6 -20.20 -44.00 6.37
CA VAL A 6 -19.10 -43.03 6.38
C VAL A 6 -19.72 -41.64 6.22
N SER A 7 -19.79 -40.87 7.32
CA SER A 7 -20.12 -39.45 7.25
C SER A 7 -18.90 -38.68 6.73
N LEU A 8 -19.00 -38.14 5.51
CA LEU A 8 -18.05 -37.16 5.00
C LEU A 8 -18.20 -35.88 5.84
N PRO A 9 -17.10 -35.32 6.40
CA PRO A 9 -17.12 -33.96 6.89
C PRO A 9 -17.39 -33.04 5.69
N CYS A 10 -18.48 -32.31 5.75
CA CYS A 10 -18.71 -31.19 4.86
C CYS A 10 -17.64 -30.14 5.20
N LEU A 11 -16.62 -30.00 4.34
CA LEU A 11 -15.83 -28.78 4.34
C LEU A 11 -16.76 -27.71 3.77
N ALA A 12 -17.42 -26.99 4.67
CA ALA A 12 -18.04 -25.73 4.31
C ALA A 12 -16.91 -24.84 3.77
N SER A 13 -16.87 -24.64 2.46
CA SER A 13 -16.16 -23.52 1.89
C SER A 13 -16.90 -22.28 2.38
N ASP A 14 -16.42 -21.68 3.47
CA ASP A 14 -16.79 -20.32 3.80
C ASP A 14 -16.33 -19.48 2.60
N ASP A 15 -17.26 -19.18 1.69
CA ASP A 15 -17.11 -18.11 0.73
C ASP A 15 -16.92 -16.84 1.56
N VAL A 16 -15.65 -16.48 1.83
CA VAL A 16 -15.32 -15.26 2.55
C VAL A 16 -15.82 -14.11 1.68
N GLU A 17 -16.98 -13.58 2.06
CA GLU A 17 -17.62 -12.46 1.39
C GLU A 17 -16.61 -11.30 1.32
N ASP A 18 -16.45 -10.70 0.15
CA ASP A 18 -15.47 -9.63 -0.06
C ASP A 18 -15.76 -8.48 0.94
N PRO A 19 -14.85 -8.19 1.90
CA PRO A 19 -15.13 -7.24 2.98
C PRO A 19 -15.40 -5.82 2.44
N CYS A 20 -14.95 -5.53 1.21
CA CYS A 20 -15.22 -4.28 0.51
C CYS A 20 -16.61 -4.17 -0.11
N LYS A 21 -17.39 -5.25 -0.18
CA LYS A 21 -18.70 -5.29 -0.85
C LYS A 21 -19.86 -5.52 0.11
N VAL A 22 -19.59 -5.72 1.39
CA VAL A 22 -20.62 -5.93 2.43
C VAL A 22 -21.40 -4.63 2.64
N LYS A 23 -22.65 -4.57 2.15
CA LYS A 23 -23.53 -3.42 2.37
C LYS A 23 -23.87 -3.30 3.86
N GLY A 24 -23.61 -2.12 4.44
CA GLY A 24 -23.80 -1.90 5.86
C GLY A 24 -22.81 -2.66 6.75
N GLY A 25 -21.67 -3.09 6.19
CA GLY A 25 -20.60 -3.71 6.97
C GLY A 25 -20.12 -2.78 8.09
N GLY A 26 -19.92 -3.35 9.28
CA GLY A 26 -19.41 -2.61 10.43
C GLY A 26 -17.92 -2.30 10.32
N VAL A 27 -17.38 -1.67 11.37
CA VAL A 27 -15.96 -1.25 11.48
C VAL A 27 -14.98 -2.36 11.09
N MET A 28 -15.24 -3.61 11.52
CA MET A 28 -14.38 -4.75 11.19
C MET A 28 -14.27 -5.03 9.69
N ALA A 29 -15.40 -4.99 8.96
CA ALA A 29 -15.40 -5.16 7.50
C ALA A 29 -14.67 -4.00 6.81
N GLY A 30 -14.78 -2.78 7.36
CA GLY A 30 -14.01 -1.62 6.92
C GLY A 30 -12.50 -1.83 7.01
N TYR A 31 -12.01 -2.28 8.17
CA TYR A 31 -10.58 -2.61 8.36
C TYR A 31 -10.11 -3.69 7.39
N GLN A 32 -10.85 -4.78 7.27
CA GLN A 32 -10.47 -5.87 6.34
C GLN A 32 -10.46 -5.39 4.89
N CYS A 33 -11.37 -4.50 4.52
CA CYS A 33 -11.37 -3.92 3.17
C CYS A 33 -10.14 -3.04 2.92
N VAL A 34 -9.79 -2.15 3.85
CA VAL A 34 -8.65 -1.25 3.65
C VAL A 34 -7.33 -2.01 3.72
N GLU A 35 -7.20 -3.02 4.58
CA GLU A 35 -6.05 -3.92 4.66
C GLU A 35 -5.84 -4.64 3.32
N LYS A 36 -6.88 -5.27 2.77
CA LYS A 36 -6.83 -5.93 1.45
C LYS A 36 -6.41 -4.97 0.33
N LYS A 37 -6.89 -3.73 0.34
CA LYS A 37 -6.48 -2.71 -0.65
C LYS A 37 -5.02 -2.30 -0.43
N MET A 38 -4.59 -2.16 0.82
CA MET A 38 -3.23 -1.79 1.18
C MET A 38 -2.22 -2.85 0.74
N GLU A 39 -2.53 -4.14 0.83
CA GLU A 39 -1.67 -5.22 0.30
C GLU A 39 -1.34 -5.02 -1.18
N SER A 40 -2.35 -4.68 -1.99
CA SER A 40 -2.16 -4.40 -3.41
C SER A 40 -1.35 -3.12 -3.62
N ALA A 41 -1.68 -2.04 -2.89
CA ALA A 41 -1.00 -0.76 -3.02
C ALA A 41 0.47 -0.82 -2.57
N ASP A 42 0.80 -1.59 -1.54
CA ASP A 42 2.18 -1.80 -1.08
C ASP A 42 2.99 -2.59 -2.10
N LYS A 43 2.39 -3.59 -2.75
CA LYS A 43 3.04 -4.31 -3.86
C LYS A 43 3.37 -3.33 -5.00
N GLU A 44 2.39 -2.53 -5.40
CA GLU A 44 2.55 -1.55 -6.47
C GLU A 44 3.58 -0.45 -6.12
N LEU A 45 3.61 0.00 -4.86
CA LEU A 45 4.61 0.95 -4.34
C LEU A 45 6.03 0.38 -4.47
N ASN A 46 6.22 -0.89 -4.13
CA ASN A 46 7.53 -1.54 -4.21
C ASN A 46 7.98 -1.78 -5.66
N GLU A 47 7.05 -2.15 -6.54
CA GLU A 47 7.31 -2.34 -7.97
C GLU A 47 7.69 -1.01 -8.63
N SER A 48 6.83 0.00 -8.52
CA SER A 48 7.06 1.35 -9.07
C SER A 48 8.33 2.01 -8.51
N TYR A 49 8.66 1.80 -7.22
CA TYR A 49 9.91 2.27 -6.63
C TYR A 49 11.15 1.69 -7.31
N LYS A 50 11.16 0.37 -7.59
CA LYS A 50 12.29 -0.28 -8.27
C LYS A 50 12.46 0.26 -9.69
N GLU A 51 11.37 0.47 -10.40
CA GLU A 51 11.40 1.05 -11.74
C GLU A 51 11.88 2.50 -11.72
N ALA A 52 11.42 3.30 -10.76
CA ALA A 52 11.90 4.67 -10.58
C ALA A 52 13.40 4.70 -10.29
N ILE A 53 13.91 3.84 -9.40
CA ILE A 53 15.35 3.72 -9.13
C ILE A 53 16.13 3.38 -10.41
N ALA A 54 15.62 2.50 -11.26
CA ALA A 54 16.26 2.15 -12.52
C ALA A 54 16.33 3.35 -13.47
N ARG A 55 15.21 4.08 -13.65
CA ARG A 55 15.16 5.31 -14.48
C ARG A 55 16.13 6.38 -13.95
N ILE A 56 16.12 6.63 -12.64
CA ILE A 56 17.03 7.58 -11.99
C ILE A 56 18.49 7.17 -12.20
N GLY A 57 18.80 5.87 -12.11
CA GLY A 57 20.16 5.36 -12.30
C GLY A 57 20.68 5.57 -13.72
N GLU A 58 19.85 5.37 -14.74
CA GLU A 58 20.23 5.65 -16.13
C GLU A 58 20.42 7.15 -16.38
N GLU A 59 19.56 8.00 -15.82
CA GLU A 59 19.73 9.46 -15.90
C GLU A 59 21.01 9.92 -15.20
N GLU A 60 21.26 9.43 -13.98
CA GLU A 60 22.48 9.73 -13.22
C GLU A 60 23.73 9.36 -14.02
N LYS A 61 23.73 8.18 -14.65
CA LYS A 61 24.83 7.72 -15.52
C LYS A 61 24.99 8.61 -16.75
N ALA A 62 23.89 9.08 -17.36
CA ALA A 62 23.94 9.99 -18.48
C ALA A 62 24.55 11.34 -18.08
N LEU A 63 24.09 11.92 -16.96
CA LEU A 63 24.57 13.19 -16.44
C LEU A 63 26.04 13.14 -16.02
N ARG A 64 26.51 12.01 -15.46
CA ARG A 64 27.91 11.84 -15.05
C ARG A 64 28.92 11.93 -16.20
N LYS A 65 28.48 11.80 -17.46
CA LYS A 65 29.34 12.06 -18.64
C LYS A 65 29.78 13.52 -18.74
N THR A 66 29.00 14.44 -18.19
CA THR A 66 29.28 15.89 -18.18
C THR A 66 29.56 16.41 -16.78
N TRP A 67 28.88 15.87 -15.77
CA TRP A 67 28.91 16.30 -14.37
C TRP A 67 29.30 15.11 -13.48
N SER A 68 30.58 14.81 -13.38
CA SER A 68 31.09 13.56 -12.79
C SER A 68 30.68 13.31 -11.33
N GLN A 69 30.29 14.36 -10.59
CA GLN A 69 29.87 14.31 -9.19
C GLN A 69 28.35 14.22 -9.01
N THR A 70 27.57 14.01 -10.06
CA THR A 70 26.10 13.89 -9.96
C THR A 70 25.69 12.65 -9.17
N GLU A 71 24.82 12.85 -8.18
CA GLU A 71 24.18 11.84 -7.34
C GLU A 71 22.67 12.10 -7.29
N LEU A 72 21.86 11.15 -7.75
CA LEU A 72 20.40 11.22 -7.79
C LEU A 72 19.76 10.05 -7.04
N VAL A 73 20.33 8.84 -7.15
CA VAL A 73 19.75 7.62 -6.57
C VAL A 73 19.72 7.70 -5.04
N GLU A 74 20.82 8.06 -4.39
CA GLU A 74 20.90 8.10 -2.92
C GLU A 74 19.96 9.15 -2.29
N PRO A 75 19.89 10.41 -2.78
CA PRO A 75 18.87 11.36 -2.36
C PRO A 75 17.45 10.83 -2.49
N PHE A 76 17.13 10.15 -3.60
CA PHE A 76 15.79 9.57 -3.82
C PHE A 76 15.47 8.43 -2.83
N ARG A 77 16.43 7.54 -2.56
CA ARG A 77 16.30 6.50 -1.52
C ARG A 77 16.06 7.11 -0.14
N LYS A 78 16.79 8.18 0.20
CA LYS A 78 16.60 8.91 1.46
C LYS A 78 15.23 9.57 1.52
N ALA A 79 14.78 10.19 0.43
CA ALA A 79 13.46 10.79 0.34
C ALA A 79 12.35 9.74 0.55
N GLN A 80 12.47 8.55 -0.04
CA GLN A 80 11.47 7.50 0.17
C GLN A 80 11.40 7.00 1.62
N ARG A 81 12.55 6.81 2.28
CA ARG A 81 12.56 6.41 3.70
C ARG A 81 11.94 7.49 4.60
N ALA A 82 12.19 8.76 4.30
CA ALA A 82 11.57 9.87 5.03
C ALA A 82 10.07 9.96 4.76
N TRP A 83 9.65 9.74 3.51
CA TRP A 83 8.25 9.76 3.11
C TRP A 83 7.41 8.72 3.86
N LEU A 84 7.92 7.50 4.10
CA LEU A 84 7.21 6.49 4.89
C LEU A 84 6.89 6.99 6.31
N LYS A 85 7.87 7.61 6.97
CA LYS A 85 7.68 8.21 8.31
C LYS A 85 6.69 9.36 8.29
N TYR A 86 6.76 10.20 7.25
CA TYR A 86 5.82 11.30 7.06
C TYR A 86 4.40 10.78 6.87
N ARG A 87 4.19 9.80 5.97
CA ARG A 87 2.88 9.17 5.75
C ARG A 87 2.26 8.68 7.04
N ASP A 88 3.01 7.92 7.82
CA ASP A 88 2.49 7.31 9.03
C ASP A 88 2.13 8.37 10.07
N ALA A 89 2.97 9.39 10.27
CA ALA A 89 2.72 10.49 11.20
C ALA A 89 1.54 11.39 10.75
N GLU A 90 1.47 11.71 9.45
CA GLU A 90 0.41 12.55 8.88
C GLU A 90 -0.95 11.86 8.99
N CYS A 91 -1.00 10.56 8.72
CA CYS A 91 -2.25 9.81 8.81
C CYS A 91 -2.70 9.58 10.25
N GLU A 92 -1.76 9.38 11.19
CA GLU A 92 -2.07 9.37 12.62
C GLU A 92 -2.66 10.71 13.08
N PHE A 93 -2.02 11.83 12.72
CA PHE A 93 -2.55 13.18 13.01
C PHE A 93 -3.93 13.40 12.39
N THR A 94 -4.11 13.08 11.11
CA THR A 94 -5.39 13.25 10.40
C THR A 94 -6.50 12.47 11.10
N GLY A 95 -6.26 11.21 11.47
CA GLY A 95 -7.23 10.39 12.20
C GLY A 95 -7.54 10.93 13.60
N LEU A 96 -6.53 11.34 14.37
CA LEU A 96 -6.70 11.87 15.73
C LEU A 96 -7.30 13.28 15.77
N SER A 97 -7.12 14.07 14.72
CA SER A 97 -7.69 15.42 14.59
C SER A 97 -9.18 15.43 14.22
N SER A 98 -9.73 14.27 13.86
CA SER A 98 -11.13 14.08 13.52
C SER A 98 -11.99 13.81 14.77
N THR A 99 -13.31 13.97 14.66
CA THR A 99 -14.24 13.62 15.74
C THR A 99 -14.05 12.17 16.17
N PRO A 100 -13.83 11.86 17.47
CA PRO A 100 -13.64 10.50 17.95
C PRO A 100 -14.77 9.56 17.49
N SER A 101 -14.37 8.42 16.93
CA SER A 101 -15.29 7.48 16.30
C SER A 101 -14.74 6.05 16.34
N PRO A 102 -15.59 5.01 16.43
CA PRO A 102 -15.16 3.62 16.21
C PRO A 102 -14.45 3.40 14.86
N TRP A 103 -14.64 4.29 13.88
CA TRP A 103 -14.03 4.24 12.55
C TRP A 103 -12.64 4.87 12.46
N GLN A 104 -12.12 5.43 13.55
CA GLN A 104 -10.93 6.27 13.49
C GLN A 104 -9.71 5.54 12.93
N GLY A 105 -9.45 4.28 13.31
CA GLY A 105 -8.32 3.58 12.70
C GLY A 105 -8.59 3.11 11.27
N VAL A 106 -9.84 2.90 10.85
CA VAL A 106 -10.15 2.71 9.42
C VAL A 106 -9.76 3.96 8.63
N GLN A 107 -10.08 5.15 9.15
CA GLN A 107 -9.73 6.43 8.53
C GLN A 107 -8.20 6.65 8.45
N ILE A 108 -7.46 6.24 9.48
CA ILE A 108 -5.99 6.29 9.48
C ILE A 108 -5.43 5.40 8.35
N GLU A 109 -5.92 4.17 8.23
CA GLU A 109 -5.46 3.26 7.19
C GLU A 109 -5.92 3.70 5.78
N GLU A 110 -7.10 4.29 5.64
CA GLU A 110 -7.56 4.87 4.37
C GLU A 110 -6.68 6.05 3.93
N CYS A 111 -6.23 6.88 4.88
CA CYS A 111 -5.25 7.92 4.61
C CYS A 111 -3.94 7.33 4.07
N LYS A 112 -3.41 6.28 4.72
CA LYS A 112 -2.17 5.63 4.29
C LYS A 112 -2.30 5.02 2.91
N LEU A 113 -3.43 4.38 2.62
CA LEU A 113 -3.74 3.82 1.31
C LEU A 113 -3.73 4.92 0.23
N ARG A 114 -4.46 6.02 0.45
CA ARG A 114 -4.50 7.14 -0.50
C ARG A 114 -3.11 7.69 -0.77
N MET A 115 -2.35 8.01 0.28
CA MET A 115 -0.99 8.54 0.12
C MET A 115 -0.06 7.55 -0.58
N THR A 116 -0.25 6.25 -0.38
CA THR A 116 0.54 5.21 -1.04
C THR A 116 0.25 5.15 -2.54
N LEU A 117 -1.01 5.27 -2.95
CA LEU A 117 -1.40 5.37 -4.35
C LEU A 117 -0.84 6.65 -5.01
N GLU A 118 -0.94 7.80 -4.33
CA GLU A 118 -0.33 9.06 -4.80
C GLU A 118 1.20 8.93 -4.96
N ARG A 119 1.85 8.15 -4.09
CA ARG A 119 3.29 7.92 -4.16
C ARG A 119 3.69 7.01 -5.32
N VAL A 120 2.87 6.01 -5.64
CA VAL A 120 3.01 5.21 -6.86
C VAL A 120 2.96 6.10 -8.09
N GLU A 121 1.96 6.99 -8.20
CA GLU A 121 1.85 7.93 -9.32
C GLU A 121 3.08 8.82 -9.44
N TYR A 122 3.57 9.35 -8.32
CA TYR A 122 4.81 10.11 -8.28
C TYR A 122 5.99 9.29 -8.82
N PHE A 123 6.18 8.05 -8.35
CA PHE A 123 7.25 7.19 -8.85
C PHE A 123 7.16 6.93 -10.34
N ASN A 124 5.95 6.67 -10.84
CA ASN A 124 5.69 6.45 -12.26
C ASN A 124 6.02 7.70 -13.11
N GLY A 125 5.95 8.91 -12.53
CA GLY A 125 6.29 10.17 -13.21
C GLY A 125 7.76 10.61 -13.11
N VAL A 126 8.60 9.96 -12.30
CA VAL A 126 10.00 10.35 -12.15
C VAL A 126 10.86 9.86 -13.32
N TYR A 127 11.55 10.79 -13.98
CA TYR A 127 12.45 10.58 -15.13
C TYR A 127 11.84 9.74 -16.26
N VAL A 128 10.56 9.98 -16.55
CA VAL A 128 9.95 9.56 -17.81
C VAL A 128 10.32 10.63 -18.82
N GLY A 129 11.18 10.27 -19.79
CA GLY A 129 11.64 11.16 -20.86
C GLY A 129 10.50 11.59 -21.79
#